data_AF-A0A951IHG7-F1
#
_entry.id   AF-A0A951IHG7-F1
#
_cell.length_a   1.000
_cell.length_b   1.000
_cell.length_c   1.000
_cell.angle_alpha   90.00
_cell.angle_beta   90.00
_cell.angle_gamma   90.00
#
_symmetry.space_group_name_H-M   'P 1'
#
loop_
_entity.id
_entity.type
_entity.pdbx_description
1 polymer ?
#
loop_
_entity_poly.entity_id
_entity_poly.type
_entity_poly.pdbx_seq_one_letter_code
_entity_poly.pdbx_strand_id
1 'polypeptide(L)'
;MSIGIDANNNIDPTLKGGGDESVAIGHGAAAGIPPALINNVLVTNTQTTAIGSGADAGTTKGVTSTGATAIGSQAQAQNVQTTALGVSSLAFGANSTALGGSSQALSNNTTAVGQGAIASGTNSIAIGTNAGAGDNVFTLANGAFANANNTAIGTNALAGVAAAGQTNNTAIGFNAAANGVMTTAVGTNSFAAGSNSAAFGAGSSAGGPSGKNDPNTNLPIPFNTSNTTAIGVGAQAGSTADGQNNATALGQAAQANALNATALGQGAVANFAGATAIGQGAIANAINSVAIGQGSIASQPNTVSVGAPGAERRVTNVAAGVNPTDAVNVGQLESALAGGPVVGGGGVTPAAITGLQNQINGLAALTRRFRDESRQGVAAAVAMGSAPMPS
;
A
#
# COMPACT_ATOMS: atom_id res chain seq x y z
N MET A 1 -59.36 -4.42 -8.74
CA MET A 1 -59.83 -4.74 -10.11
C MET A 1 -58.59 -5.03 -10.95
N SER A 2 -58.50 -6.19 -11.61
CA SER A 2 -57.37 -6.55 -12.47
C SER A 2 -57.74 -6.31 -13.93
N ILE A 3 -56.83 -5.74 -14.72
CA ILE A 3 -57.07 -5.36 -16.13
C ILE A 3 -56.05 -6.04 -17.04
N GLY A 4 -56.55 -6.62 -18.13
CA GLY A 4 -55.77 -7.21 -19.22
C GLY A 4 -56.04 -6.45 -20.51
N ILE A 5 -55.00 -5.98 -21.21
CA ILE A 5 -55.12 -5.29 -22.50
C ILE A 5 -54.25 -6.02 -23.53
N ASP A 6 -54.87 -6.45 -24.63
CA ASP A 6 -54.18 -7.13 -25.73
C ASP A 6 -53.32 -6.18 -26.59
N ALA A 7 -52.61 -6.72 -27.57
CA ALA A 7 -51.77 -5.92 -28.48
C ALA A 7 -52.56 -4.97 -29.40
N ASN A 8 -53.89 -5.10 -29.48
CA ASN A 8 -54.80 -4.28 -30.28
C ASN A 8 -55.58 -3.27 -29.42
N ASN A 9 -55.19 -3.06 -28.16
CA ASN A 9 -55.86 -2.20 -27.19
C ASN A 9 -57.28 -2.65 -26.80
N ASN A 10 -57.64 -3.92 -26.99
CA ASN A 10 -58.88 -4.47 -26.50
C ASN A 10 -58.72 -4.93 -25.04
N ILE A 11 -59.76 -4.74 -24.24
CA ILE A 11 -59.85 -5.40 -22.93
C ILE A 11 -60.00 -6.90 -23.19
N ASP A 12 -58.98 -7.68 -22.79
CA ASP A 12 -59.03 -9.14 -22.88
C ASP A 12 -59.30 -9.72 -21.47
N PRO A 13 -60.50 -10.27 -21.24
CA PRO A 13 -60.87 -10.85 -19.95
C PRO A 13 -60.12 -12.16 -19.64
N THR A 14 -59.37 -12.72 -20.59
CA THR A 14 -58.49 -13.88 -20.40
C THR A 14 -57.07 -13.48 -19.97
N LEU A 15 -56.65 -12.24 -20.25
CA LEU A 15 -55.37 -11.64 -19.80
C LEU A 15 -55.48 -11.01 -18.40
N LYS A 16 -56.48 -11.37 -17.60
CA LYS A 16 -56.60 -10.84 -16.23
C LYS A 16 -55.30 -11.08 -15.49
N GLY A 17 -54.70 -10.02 -14.98
CA GLY A 17 -53.66 -10.14 -13.96
C GLY A 17 -54.18 -11.11 -12.89
N GLY A 18 -53.51 -12.25 -12.73
CA GLY A 18 -54.06 -13.40 -12.06
C GLY A 18 -54.40 -13.12 -10.60
N GLY A 19 -53.71 -12.18 -9.96
CA GLY A 19 -54.02 -11.75 -8.60
C GLY A 19 -54.60 -10.34 -8.49
N ASP A 20 -55.00 -9.98 -7.28
CA ASP A 20 -55.77 -8.76 -7.02
C ASP A 20 -54.99 -7.50 -7.40
N GLU A 21 -55.70 -6.53 -8.02
CA GLU A 21 -55.15 -5.21 -8.38
C GLU A 21 -53.95 -5.28 -9.34
N SER A 22 -53.89 -6.32 -10.17
CA SER A 22 -52.78 -6.54 -11.10
C SER A 22 -53.10 -6.06 -12.52
N VAL A 23 -52.09 -5.55 -13.21
CA VAL A 23 -52.17 -4.95 -14.56
C VAL A 23 -51.29 -5.73 -15.51
N ALA A 24 -51.86 -6.28 -16.59
CA ALA A 24 -51.12 -6.92 -17.68
C ALA A 24 -51.44 -6.24 -19.02
N ILE A 25 -50.42 -5.76 -19.73
CA ILE A 25 -50.57 -5.05 -21.01
C ILE A 25 -49.58 -5.61 -22.03
N GLY A 26 -50.09 -6.09 -23.16
CA GLY A 26 -49.32 -6.60 -24.28
C GLY A 26 -49.42 -8.12 -24.45
N HIS A 27 -49.02 -8.59 -25.65
CA HIS A 27 -49.12 -10.01 -26.00
C HIS A 27 -48.29 -10.89 -25.06
N GLY A 28 -48.96 -11.83 -24.36
CA GLY A 28 -48.31 -12.75 -23.43
C GLY A 28 -47.77 -12.11 -22.16
N ALA A 29 -48.16 -10.86 -21.84
CA ALA A 29 -47.85 -10.26 -20.55
C ALA A 29 -48.61 -10.97 -19.44
N ALA A 30 -47.95 -11.23 -18.31
CA ALA A 30 -48.54 -11.92 -17.16
C ALA A 30 -48.24 -11.17 -15.87
N ALA A 31 -49.27 -10.84 -15.10
CA ALA A 31 -49.17 -10.08 -13.86
C ALA A 31 -49.90 -10.81 -12.73
N GLY A 32 -49.15 -11.45 -11.83
CA GLY A 32 -49.68 -12.18 -10.70
C GLY A 32 -50.35 -13.51 -11.07
N ILE A 33 -50.63 -14.33 -10.06
CA ILE A 33 -51.45 -15.55 -10.15
C ILE A 33 -52.60 -15.47 -9.14
N PRO A 34 -53.73 -16.17 -9.39
CA PRO A 34 -54.82 -16.24 -8.43
C PRO A 34 -54.35 -16.77 -7.08
N PRO A 35 -54.90 -16.25 -5.96
CA PRO A 35 -54.59 -16.76 -4.63
C PRO A 35 -54.71 -18.29 -4.57
N ALA A 36 -53.65 -18.95 -4.12
CA ALA A 36 -53.59 -20.41 -4.07
C ALA A 36 -52.92 -20.88 -2.79
N LEU A 37 -53.37 -22.03 -2.28
CA LEU A 37 -52.72 -22.70 -1.15
C LEU A 37 -51.67 -23.67 -1.70
N ILE A 38 -50.40 -23.42 -1.40
CA ILE A 38 -49.28 -24.30 -1.77
C ILE A 38 -48.62 -24.75 -0.46
N ASN A 39 -48.62 -26.06 -0.19
CA ASN A 39 -48.07 -26.64 1.05
C ASN A 39 -48.60 -25.96 2.33
N ASN A 40 -49.91 -25.71 2.43
CA ASN A 40 -50.56 -24.98 3.52
C ASN A 40 -50.14 -23.50 3.69
N VAL A 41 -49.38 -22.92 2.76
CA VAL A 41 -49.06 -21.50 2.72
C VAL A 41 -49.93 -20.83 1.66
N LEU A 42 -50.61 -19.74 2.05
CA LEU A 42 -51.35 -18.90 1.11
C LEU A 42 -50.36 -18.08 0.28
N VAL A 43 -50.34 -18.32 -1.02
CA VAL A 43 -49.60 -17.55 -2.00
C VAL A 43 -50.55 -16.54 -2.62
N THR A 44 -50.21 -15.26 -2.55
CA THR A 44 -51.01 -14.15 -3.12
C THR A 44 -50.08 -13.22 -3.89
N ASN A 45 -50.48 -12.85 -5.10
CA ASN A 45 -49.67 -11.99 -5.96
C ASN A 45 -50.51 -10.77 -6.33
N THR A 46 -50.44 -9.74 -5.48
CA THR A 46 -51.29 -8.55 -5.58
C THR A 46 -50.51 -7.33 -6.03
N GLN A 47 -51.19 -6.34 -6.60
CA GLN A 47 -50.58 -5.07 -7.03
C GLN A 47 -49.40 -5.26 -8.01
N THR A 48 -49.46 -6.27 -8.87
CA THR A 48 -48.39 -6.54 -9.85
C THR A 48 -48.65 -5.81 -11.17
N THR A 49 -47.61 -5.35 -11.84
CA THR A 49 -47.71 -4.63 -13.13
C THR A 49 -46.78 -5.26 -14.15
N ALA A 50 -47.31 -5.82 -15.24
CA ALA A 50 -46.56 -6.33 -16.37
C ALA A 50 -46.93 -5.57 -17.66
N ILE A 51 -45.98 -4.88 -18.28
CA ILE A 51 -46.21 -4.08 -19.48
C ILE A 51 -45.16 -4.42 -20.55
N GLY A 52 -45.59 -4.97 -21.68
CA GLY A 52 -44.75 -5.34 -22.81
C GLY A 52 -44.93 -6.80 -23.23
N SER A 53 -44.54 -7.12 -24.47
CA SER A 53 -44.65 -8.49 -24.98
C SER A 53 -43.84 -9.47 -24.13
N GLY A 54 -44.53 -10.43 -23.51
CA GLY A 54 -43.93 -11.44 -22.64
C GLY A 54 -43.40 -10.92 -21.30
N ALA A 55 -43.79 -9.70 -20.87
CA ALA A 55 -43.43 -9.20 -19.55
C ALA A 55 -44.09 -10.06 -18.46
N ASP A 56 -43.36 -10.39 -17.40
CA ASP A 56 -43.80 -11.27 -16.33
C ASP A 56 -43.54 -10.64 -14.97
N ALA A 57 -44.62 -10.24 -14.29
CA ALA A 57 -44.56 -9.69 -12.94
C ALA A 57 -45.24 -10.66 -11.97
N GLY A 58 -44.43 -11.37 -11.19
CA GLY A 58 -44.89 -12.13 -10.05
C GLY A 58 -45.71 -13.36 -10.43
N THR A 59 -45.27 -14.16 -11.42
CA THR A 59 -45.94 -15.43 -11.74
C THR A 59 -45.19 -16.67 -11.25
N THR A 60 -44.04 -16.48 -10.59
CA THR A 60 -43.27 -17.58 -10.01
C THR A 60 -44.11 -18.40 -9.03
N LYS A 61 -44.34 -19.68 -9.36
CA LYS A 61 -45.18 -20.57 -8.56
C LYS A 61 -44.58 -20.78 -7.18
N GLY A 62 -45.40 -20.61 -6.14
CA GLY A 62 -44.97 -20.78 -4.75
C GLY A 62 -44.35 -19.53 -4.13
N VAL A 63 -44.23 -18.44 -4.89
CA VAL A 63 -43.68 -17.17 -4.42
C VAL A 63 -44.79 -16.13 -4.34
N THR A 64 -45.02 -15.59 -3.15
CA THR A 64 -45.84 -14.40 -2.94
C THR A 64 -45.14 -13.23 -3.61
N SER A 65 -45.81 -12.56 -4.55
CA SER A 65 -45.26 -11.44 -5.31
C SER A 65 -46.18 -10.23 -5.21
N THR A 66 -46.09 -9.49 -4.10
CA THR A 66 -46.82 -8.23 -3.92
C THR A 66 -46.01 -7.06 -4.47
N GLY A 67 -46.61 -6.21 -5.31
CA GLY A 67 -45.96 -4.98 -5.79
C GLY A 67 -44.86 -5.19 -6.84
N ALA A 68 -44.82 -6.35 -7.50
CA ALA A 68 -43.84 -6.63 -8.56
C ALA A 68 -44.17 -5.81 -9.82
N THR A 69 -43.18 -5.14 -10.40
CA THR A 69 -43.34 -4.32 -11.61
C THR A 69 -42.35 -4.78 -12.69
N ALA A 70 -42.84 -5.30 -13.80
CA ALA A 70 -42.07 -5.67 -14.99
C ALA A 70 -42.51 -4.83 -16.20
N ILE A 71 -41.61 -4.03 -16.76
CA ILE A 71 -41.91 -3.16 -17.92
C ILE A 71 -40.82 -3.33 -18.97
N GLY A 72 -41.21 -3.75 -20.17
CA GLY A 72 -40.31 -4.06 -21.28
C GLY A 72 -40.58 -5.45 -21.84
N SER A 73 -40.18 -5.69 -23.09
CA SER A 73 -40.35 -7.02 -23.68
C SER A 73 -39.53 -8.05 -22.91
N GLN A 74 -40.19 -9.11 -22.44
CA GLN A 74 -39.58 -10.19 -21.65
C GLN A 74 -38.97 -9.73 -20.31
N ALA A 75 -39.34 -8.55 -19.79
CA ALA A 75 -38.93 -8.13 -18.45
C ALA A 75 -39.55 -9.07 -17.39
N GLN A 76 -38.78 -9.43 -16.35
CA GLN A 76 -39.20 -10.38 -15.32
C GLN A 76 -38.99 -9.81 -13.92
N ALA A 77 -40.07 -9.67 -13.15
CA ALA A 77 -40.05 -9.22 -11.76
C ALA A 77 -40.70 -10.30 -10.89
N GLN A 78 -39.90 -11.16 -10.24
CA GLN A 78 -40.34 -12.50 -9.81
C GLN A 78 -40.53 -12.68 -8.29
N ASN A 79 -40.50 -11.59 -7.52
CA ASN A 79 -40.58 -11.64 -6.06
C ASN A 79 -41.27 -10.39 -5.47
N VAL A 80 -41.43 -10.33 -4.16
CA VAL A 80 -42.02 -9.19 -3.44
C VAL A 80 -41.26 -7.89 -3.75
N GLN A 81 -42.01 -6.84 -4.10
CA GLN A 81 -41.52 -5.47 -4.33
C GLN A 81 -40.35 -5.39 -5.31
N THR A 82 -40.38 -6.24 -6.34
CA THR A 82 -39.38 -6.24 -7.41
C THR A 82 -39.71 -5.22 -8.49
N THR A 83 -38.69 -4.60 -9.08
CA THR A 83 -38.85 -3.69 -10.22
C THR A 83 -37.89 -4.11 -11.32
N ALA A 84 -38.40 -4.55 -12.47
CA ALA A 84 -37.64 -4.86 -13.68
C ALA A 84 -38.09 -3.94 -14.82
N LEU A 85 -37.22 -3.03 -15.27
CA LEU A 85 -37.53 -2.07 -16.34
C LEU A 85 -36.45 -2.14 -17.44
N GLY A 86 -36.83 -2.63 -18.63
CA GLY A 86 -35.94 -2.84 -19.77
C GLY A 86 -36.24 -4.14 -20.53
N VAL A 87 -35.77 -4.24 -21.77
CA VAL A 87 -35.91 -5.50 -22.53
C VAL A 87 -35.10 -6.60 -21.85
N SER A 88 -35.75 -7.71 -21.52
CA SER A 88 -35.15 -8.87 -20.85
C SER A 88 -34.45 -8.54 -19.52
N SER A 89 -34.85 -7.48 -18.81
CA SER A 89 -34.38 -7.23 -17.44
C SER A 89 -34.95 -8.27 -16.48
N LEU A 90 -34.20 -8.61 -15.42
CA LEU A 90 -34.59 -9.61 -14.43
C LEU A 90 -34.36 -9.08 -13.01
N ALA A 91 -35.43 -8.94 -12.24
CA ALA A 91 -35.41 -8.68 -10.81
C ALA A 91 -35.97 -9.92 -10.08
N PHE A 92 -35.09 -10.73 -9.49
CA PHE A 92 -35.44 -12.04 -8.90
C PHE A 92 -35.45 -12.03 -7.37
N GLY A 93 -34.56 -11.26 -6.74
CA GLY A 93 -34.53 -11.16 -5.28
C GLY A 93 -35.64 -10.28 -4.72
N ALA A 94 -36.10 -10.50 -3.49
CA ALA A 94 -37.07 -9.61 -2.85
C ALA A 94 -36.50 -8.19 -2.71
N ASN A 95 -37.34 -7.15 -2.90
CA ASN A 95 -36.94 -5.74 -2.92
C ASN A 95 -35.84 -5.39 -3.94
N SER A 96 -35.68 -6.19 -5.00
CA SER A 96 -34.64 -5.96 -6.00
C SER A 96 -35.12 -5.03 -7.13
N THR A 97 -34.19 -4.23 -7.66
CA THR A 97 -34.44 -3.33 -8.79
C THR A 97 -33.46 -3.61 -9.92
N ALA A 98 -33.94 -3.89 -11.12
CA ALA A 98 -33.18 -4.09 -12.34
C ALA A 98 -33.65 -3.08 -13.41
N LEU A 99 -32.79 -2.13 -13.77
CA LEU A 99 -33.08 -1.05 -14.73
C LEU A 99 -32.08 -1.08 -15.89
N GLY A 100 -32.52 -1.44 -17.08
CA GLY A 100 -31.69 -1.52 -18.29
C GLY A 100 -31.92 -2.82 -19.08
N GLY A 101 -31.56 -2.82 -20.36
CA GLY A 101 -31.66 -4.05 -21.16
C GLY A 101 -30.77 -5.16 -20.60
N SER A 102 -31.34 -6.33 -20.33
CA SER A 102 -30.62 -7.48 -19.75
C SER A 102 -29.96 -7.24 -18.39
N SER A 103 -30.35 -6.19 -17.65
CA SER A 103 -29.88 -5.98 -16.27
C SER A 103 -30.45 -7.07 -15.35
N GLN A 104 -29.67 -7.54 -14.37
CA GLN A 104 -30.01 -8.65 -13.49
C GLN A 104 -29.78 -8.29 -12.01
N ALA A 105 -30.85 -8.28 -11.23
CA ALA A 105 -30.82 -8.10 -9.77
C ALA A 105 -31.27 -9.42 -9.12
N LEU A 106 -30.32 -10.27 -8.77
CA LEU A 106 -30.56 -11.71 -8.54
C LEU A 106 -30.80 -12.07 -7.07
N SER A 107 -30.32 -11.25 -6.14
CA SER A 107 -30.41 -11.48 -4.69
C SER A 107 -31.26 -10.42 -3.98
N ASN A 108 -31.59 -10.64 -2.71
CA ASN A 108 -32.44 -9.73 -1.94
C ASN A 108 -31.81 -8.36 -1.74
N ASN A 109 -32.64 -7.31 -1.77
CA ASN A 109 -32.25 -5.91 -1.56
C ASN A 109 -31.15 -5.44 -2.52
N THR A 110 -31.20 -5.86 -3.79
CA THR A 110 -30.21 -5.52 -4.81
C THR A 110 -30.67 -4.43 -5.75
N THR A 111 -29.73 -3.69 -6.34
CA THR A 111 -30.02 -2.69 -7.38
C THR A 111 -29.03 -2.82 -8.53
N ALA A 112 -29.50 -3.19 -9.71
CA ALA A 112 -28.73 -3.25 -10.95
C ALA A 112 -29.25 -2.18 -11.92
N VAL A 113 -28.41 -1.23 -12.31
CA VAL A 113 -28.77 -0.12 -13.23
C VAL A 113 -27.75 -0.05 -14.36
N GLY A 114 -28.18 -0.28 -15.59
CA GLY A 114 -27.34 -0.28 -16.79
C GLY A 114 -27.55 -1.52 -17.65
N GLN A 115 -27.27 -1.42 -18.95
CA GLN A 115 -27.37 -2.57 -19.85
C GLN A 115 -26.39 -3.66 -19.38
N GLY A 116 -26.89 -4.88 -19.16
CA GLY A 116 -26.08 -6.01 -18.69
C GLY A 116 -25.50 -5.88 -17.28
N ALA A 117 -25.93 -4.89 -16.47
CA ALA A 117 -25.51 -4.78 -15.07
C ALA A 117 -25.99 -6.00 -14.26
N ILE A 118 -25.15 -6.55 -13.38
CA ILE A 118 -25.44 -7.75 -12.59
C ILE A 118 -25.16 -7.46 -11.10
N ALA A 119 -26.22 -7.41 -10.30
CA ALA A 119 -26.15 -7.38 -8.84
C ALA A 119 -26.53 -8.77 -8.32
N SER A 120 -25.53 -9.64 -8.11
CA SER A 120 -25.74 -11.05 -7.76
C SER A 120 -25.72 -11.33 -6.27
N GLY A 121 -25.06 -10.49 -5.47
CA GLY A 121 -24.98 -10.68 -4.03
C GLY A 121 -26.06 -9.93 -3.24
N THR A 122 -26.35 -10.38 -2.02
CA THR A 122 -27.35 -9.74 -1.14
C THR A 122 -26.89 -8.33 -0.76
N ASN A 123 -27.81 -7.37 -0.67
CA ASN A 123 -27.53 -5.96 -0.34
C ASN A 123 -26.52 -5.27 -1.29
N SER A 124 -26.47 -5.68 -2.56
CA SER A 124 -25.50 -5.18 -3.54
C SER A 124 -26.09 -4.16 -4.51
N ILE A 125 -25.25 -3.23 -4.96
CA ILE A 125 -25.60 -2.18 -5.91
C ILE A 125 -24.58 -2.21 -7.06
N ALA A 126 -25.06 -2.42 -8.28
CA ALA A 126 -24.27 -2.37 -9.51
C ALA A 126 -24.83 -1.30 -10.46
N ILE A 127 -24.09 -0.21 -10.67
CA ILE A 127 -24.52 0.91 -11.53
C ILE A 127 -23.52 1.10 -12.67
N GLY A 128 -23.92 0.83 -13.91
CA GLY A 128 -23.11 0.98 -15.12
C GLY A 128 -23.32 -0.17 -16.09
N THR A 129 -23.02 0.05 -17.37
CA THR A 129 -23.05 -1.03 -18.38
C THR A 129 -22.10 -2.16 -17.99
N ASN A 130 -22.58 -3.39 -17.91
CA ASN A 130 -21.81 -4.57 -17.48
C ASN A 130 -21.15 -4.46 -16.08
N ALA A 131 -21.63 -3.57 -15.20
CA ALA A 131 -21.15 -3.53 -13.82
C ALA A 131 -21.56 -4.82 -13.08
N GLY A 132 -20.68 -5.37 -12.23
CA GLY A 132 -20.91 -6.59 -11.47
C GLY A 132 -20.71 -6.37 -9.97
N ALA A 133 -21.67 -6.77 -9.14
CA ALA A 133 -21.59 -6.66 -7.68
C ALA A 133 -21.94 -7.98 -6.98
N GLY A 134 -21.01 -8.47 -6.15
CA GLY A 134 -21.20 -9.57 -5.18
C GLY A 134 -21.85 -9.10 -3.87
N ASP A 135 -21.72 -9.87 -2.78
CA ASP A 135 -22.44 -9.60 -1.52
C ASP A 135 -21.98 -8.34 -0.79
N ASN A 136 -22.91 -7.49 -0.34
CA ASN A 136 -22.62 -6.26 0.42
C ASN A 136 -21.66 -5.30 -0.29
N VAL A 137 -21.88 -5.07 -1.59
CA VAL A 137 -20.96 -4.33 -2.47
C VAL A 137 -21.64 -3.14 -3.12
N PHE A 138 -20.84 -2.10 -3.37
CA PHE A 138 -21.19 -1.01 -4.29
C PHE A 138 -20.21 -1.00 -5.48
N THR A 139 -20.73 -1.14 -6.70
CA THR A 139 -20.00 -0.88 -7.94
C THR A 139 -20.60 0.22 -8.79
N LEU A 140 -19.73 1.02 -9.39
CA LEU A 140 -20.11 2.17 -10.22
C LEU A 140 -19.21 2.29 -11.46
N ALA A 141 -19.85 2.55 -12.61
CA ALA A 141 -19.33 2.70 -13.97
C ALA A 141 -19.23 1.40 -14.80
N ASN A 142 -18.92 1.56 -16.09
CA ASN A 142 -18.91 0.48 -17.07
C ASN A 142 -17.86 -0.59 -16.69
N GLY A 143 -18.29 -1.85 -16.60
CA GLY A 143 -17.39 -2.99 -16.35
C GLY A 143 -16.76 -3.00 -14.95
N ALA A 144 -17.19 -2.13 -14.03
CA ALA A 144 -16.74 -2.16 -12.65
C ALA A 144 -17.18 -3.47 -11.98
N PHE A 145 -16.26 -4.17 -11.33
CA PHE A 145 -16.52 -5.45 -10.69
C PHE A 145 -15.98 -5.49 -9.26
N ALA A 146 -16.82 -5.93 -8.33
CA ALA A 146 -16.40 -6.22 -6.97
C ALA A 146 -17.14 -7.42 -6.39
N ASN A 147 -16.41 -8.27 -5.66
CA ASN A 147 -16.97 -9.37 -4.88
C ASN A 147 -17.19 -8.96 -3.40
N ALA A 148 -17.53 -9.90 -2.53
CA ALA A 148 -18.01 -9.65 -1.17
C ALA A 148 -17.26 -8.59 -0.34
N ASN A 149 -17.99 -7.59 0.17
CA ASN A 149 -17.49 -6.48 1.01
C ASN A 149 -16.40 -5.60 0.36
N ASN A 150 -16.32 -5.57 -0.96
CA ASN A 150 -15.39 -4.71 -1.70
C ASN A 150 -16.11 -3.50 -2.33
N THR A 151 -15.33 -2.50 -2.71
CA THR A 151 -15.82 -1.30 -3.42
C THR A 151 -15.05 -1.12 -4.72
N ALA A 152 -15.75 -1.02 -5.86
CA ALA A 152 -15.16 -0.73 -7.16
C ALA A 152 -15.85 0.45 -7.86
N ILE A 153 -15.12 1.54 -8.10
CA ILE A 153 -15.64 2.76 -8.72
C ILE A 153 -14.74 3.17 -9.87
N GLY A 154 -15.27 3.20 -11.08
CA GLY A 154 -14.56 3.58 -12.29
C GLY A 154 -14.64 2.52 -13.38
N THR A 155 -14.45 2.93 -14.63
CA THR A 155 -14.53 2.00 -15.75
C THR A 155 -13.48 0.90 -15.61
N ASN A 156 -13.93 -0.36 -15.64
CA ASN A 156 -13.13 -1.56 -15.41
C ASN A 156 -12.39 -1.57 -14.06
N ALA A 157 -12.86 -0.82 -13.05
CA ALA A 157 -12.32 -0.94 -11.69
C ALA A 157 -12.60 -2.35 -11.17
N LEU A 158 -11.59 -2.98 -10.57
CA LEU A 158 -11.64 -4.36 -10.06
C LEU A 158 -11.27 -4.40 -8.58
N ALA A 159 -12.22 -4.76 -7.72
CA ALA A 159 -11.96 -4.97 -6.30
C ALA A 159 -12.24 -6.42 -5.88
N GLY A 160 -11.16 -7.18 -5.72
CA GLY A 160 -11.14 -8.62 -5.50
C GLY A 160 -11.23 -9.40 -6.82
N VAL A 161 -10.35 -10.40 -7.01
CA VAL A 161 -10.57 -11.45 -8.03
C VAL A 161 -11.49 -12.54 -7.48
N ALA A 162 -12.08 -13.37 -8.33
CA ALA A 162 -13.06 -14.40 -7.95
C ALA A 162 -12.55 -15.53 -7.00
N ALA A 163 -11.37 -15.36 -6.38
CA ALA A 163 -10.86 -16.27 -5.35
C ALA A 163 -11.42 -15.89 -3.97
N ALA A 164 -11.82 -16.90 -3.21
CA ALA A 164 -12.36 -16.76 -1.86
C ALA A 164 -11.39 -16.02 -0.93
N GLY A 165 -11.91 -15.12 -0.08
CA GLY A 165 -11.17 -14.47 1.00
C GLY A 165 -10.68 -13.03 0.71
N GLN A 166 -10.73 -12.57 -0.53
CA GLN A 166 -10.36 -11.20 -0.91
C GLN A 166 -11.46 -10.20 -0.56
N THR A 167 -11.51 -9.79 0.71
CA THR A 167 -12.52 -8.88 1.25
C THR A 167 -11.91 -7.55 1.71
N ASN A 168 -12.75 -6.53 1.85
CA ASN A 168 -12.40 -5.18 2.28
C ASN A 168 -11.43 -4.45 1.33
N ASN A 169 -11.54 -4.74 0.03
CA ASN A 169 -10.76 -4.08 -1.00
C ASN A 169 -11.47 -2.84 -1.53
N THR A 170 -10.70 -1.80 -1.86
CA THR A 170 -11.19 -0.57 -2.47
C THR A 170 -10.42 -0.29 -3.76
N ALA A 171 -11.11 -0.27 -4.90
CA ALA A 171 -10.56 0.12 -6.20
C ALA A 171 -11.30 1.35 -6.75
N ILE A 172 -10.60 2.47 -6.95
CA ILE A 172 -11.19 3.72 -7.44
C ILE A 172 -10.34 4.29 -8.58
N GLY A 173 -10.88 4.32 -9.80
CA GLY A 173 -10.24 4.87 -11.00
C GLY A 173 -10.42 3.97 -12.24
N PHE A 174 -10.11 4.52 -13.42
CA PHE A 174 -10.07 3.74 -14.67
C PHE A 174 -9.02 2.62 -14.55
N ASN A 175 -9.44 1.37 -14.74
CA ASN A 175 -8.60 0.17 -14.57
C ASN A 175 -7.88 0.09 -13.20
N ALA A 176 -8.39 0.72 -12.14
CA ALA A 176 -7.84 0.52 -10.80
C ALA A 176 -8.08 -0.92 -10.35
N ALA A 177 -7.07 -1.58 -9.77
CA ALA A 177 -7.16 -2.98 -9.35
C ALA A 177 -6.67 -3.19 -7.91
N ALA A 178 -7.56 -3.66 -7.05
CA ALA A 178 -7.30 -4.03 -5.67
C ALA A 178 -7.54 -5.54 -5.50
N ASN A 179 -6.48 -6.34 -5.65
CA ASN A 179 -6.51 -7.81 -5.81
C ASN A 179 -5.97 -8.58 -4.60
N GLY A 180 -5.78 -7.93 -3.44
CA GLY A 180 -5.36 -8.61 -2.21
C GLY A 180 -6.49 -8.79 -1.20
N VAL A 181 -6.13 -8.81 0.09
CA VAL A 181 -7.06 -8.70 1.23
C VAL A 181 -6.81 -7.36 1.92
N MET A 182 -7.86 -6.60 2.25
CA MET A 182 -7.73 -5.26 2.86
C MET A 182 -6.84 -4.31 2.02
N THR A 183 -6.98 -4.33 0.69
CA THR A 183 -6.16 -3.52 -0.21
C THR A 183 -6.86 -2.27 -0.68
N THR A 184 -6.10 -1.22 -0.97
CA THR A 184 -6.64 0.03 -1.52
C THR A 184 -5.85 0.44 -2.76
N ALA A 185 -6.52 0.57 -3.91
CA ALA A 185 -5.96 1.06 -5.15
C ALA A 185 -6.78 2.27 -5.63
N VAL A 186 -6.16 3.45 -5.67
CA VAL A 186 -6.83 4.71 -6.04
C VAL A 186 -5.99 5.44 -7.09
N GLY A 187 -6.52 5.59 -8.29
CA GLY A 187 -5.83 6.21 -9.43
C GLY A 187 -6.07 5.45 -10.74
N THR A 188 -5.78 6.10 -11.85
CA THR A 188 -5.84 5.43 -13.17
C THR A 188 -4.73 4.38 -13.26
N ASN A 189 -5.08 3.13 -13.58
CA ASN A 189 -4.16 1.99 -13.62
C ASN A 189 -3.39 1.76 -12.30
N SER A 190 -3.92 2.20 -11.14
CA SER A 190 -3.30 1.85 -9.86
C SER A 190 -3.50 0.37 -9.55
N PHE A 191 -2.53 -0.23 -8.87
CA PHE A 191 -2.51 -1.66 -8.61
C PHE A 191 -2.08 -1.96 -7.18
N ALA A 192 -2.92 -2.63 -6.40
CA ALA A 192 -2.60 -3.14 -5.07
C ALA A 192 -2.95 -4.62 -5.00
N ALA A 193 -1.98 -5.50 -4.76
CA ALA A 193 -2.22 -6.96 -4.67
C ALA A 193 -1.74 -7.60 -3.36
N GLY A 194 -0.82 -6.93 -2.66
CA GLY A 194 -0.34 -7.40 -1.36
C GLY A 194 -1.37 -7.22 -0.26
N SER A 195 -1.54 -8.18 0.65
CA SER A 195 -2.44 -8.00 1.81
C SER A 195 -2.10 -6.72 2.58
N ASN A 196 -3.13 -5.97 3.00
CA ASN A 196 -2.97 -4.70 3.72
C ASN A 196 -2.08 -3.67 2.96
N SER A 197 -2.06 -3.72 1.63
CA SER A 197 -1.26 -2.81 0.80
C SER A 197 -2.11 -1.70 0.18
N ALA A 198 -1.47 -0.55 -0.03
CA ALA A 198 -2.13 0.65 -0.52
C ALA A 198 -1.34 1.29 -1.68
N ALA A 199 -2.03 1.54 -2.79
CA ALA A 199 -1.52 2.20 -3.99
C ALA A 199 -2.37 3.45 -4.29
N PHE A 200 -1.78 4.64 -4.14
CA PHE A 200 -2.43 5.92 -4.43
C PHE A 200 -1.66 6.68 -5.51
N GLY A 201 -2.32 7.03 -6.62
CA GLY A 201 -1.72 7.72 -7.76
C GLY A 201 -1.86 6.93 -9.07
N ALA A 202 -1.77 7.63 -10.20
CA ALA A 202 -1.84 6.97 -11.51
C ALA A 202 -0.63 6.04 -11.71
N GLY A 203 -0.88 4.79 -12.07
CA GLY A 203 0.16 3.76 -12.27
C GLY A 203 0.96 3.41 -11.02
N SER A 204 0.49 3.77 -9.81
CA SER A 204 1.15 3.32 -8.58
C SER A 204 0.94 1.82 -8.38
N SER A 205 1.93 1.13 -7.82
CA SER A 205 1.92 -0.31 -7.61
C SER A 205 2.40 -0.68 -6.21
N ALA A 206 1.54 -1.30 -5.43
CA ALA A 206 1.83 -1.81 -4.08
C ALA A 206 1.66 -3.34 -4.04
N GLY A 207 2.74 -4.04 -3.68
CA GLY A 207 2.74 -5.49 -3.48
C GLY A 207 2.91 -6.33 -4.74
N GLY A 208 2.89 -5.71 -5.94
CA GLY A 208 3.27 -6.31 -7.23
C GLY A 208 2.27 -7.34 -7.78
N PRO A 209 2.14 -7.48 -9.12
CA PRO A 209 1.32 -8.53 -9.71
C PRO A 209 2.01 -9.89 -9.63
N SER A 210 1.36 -10.87 -9.01
CA SER A 210 1.80 -12.28 -8.91
C SER A 210 2.52 -12.75 -10.18
N GLY A 211 3.85 -12.92 -10.10
CA GLY A 211 4.67 -13.44 -11.20
C GLY A 211 4.59 -14.96 -11.35
N LYS A 212 3.85 -15.64 -10.47
CA LYS A 212 3.71 -17.09 -10.47
C LYS A 212 2.23 -17.44 -10.26
N ASN A 213 1.74 -18.39 -11.04
CA ASN A 213 0.52 -19.11 -10.70
C ASN A 213 0.91 -20.28 -9.80
N ASP A 214 0.08 -20.60 -8.81
CA ASP A 214 0.13 -21.86 -8.09
C ASP A 214 0.13 -23.02 -9.11
N PRO A 215 1.15 -23.90 -9.11
CA PRO A 215 1.27 -24.97 -10.09
C PRO A 215 0.13 -26.00 -10.03
N ASN A 216 -0.63 -26.05 -8.93
CA ASN A 216 -1.75 -26.98 -8.76
C ASN A 216 -3.11 -26.37 -9.11
N THR A 217 -3.28 -25.06 -8.95
CA THR A 217 -4.59 -24.40 -9.15
C THR A 217 -4.63 -23.49 -10.37
N ASN A 218 -3.47 -23.17 -10.96
CA ASN A 218 -3.31 -22.16 -12.02
C ASN A 218 -3.92 -20.78 -11.62
N LEU A 219 -4.10 -20.56 -10.32
CA LEU A 219 -4.48 -19.27 -9.76
C LEU A 219 -3.21 -18.50 -9.43
N PRO A 220 -3.19 -17.17 -9.53
CA PRO A 220 -2.06 -16.37 -9.05
C PRO A 220 -1.72 -16.76 -7.60
N ILE A 221 -0.48 -17.17 -7.29
CA ILE A 221 -0.06 -17.18 -5.89
C ILE A 221 0.02 -15.71 -5.46
N PRO A 222 -0.71 -15.28 -4.43
CA PRO A 222 -0.48 -13.95 -3.87
C PRO A 222 1.00 -13.88 -3.54
N PHE A 223 1.72 -12.87 -4.04
CA PHE A 223 3.04 -12.61 -3.51
C PHE A 223 2.90 -12.52 -1.99
N ASN A 224 3.79 -13.16 -1.23
CA ASN A 224 3.89 -12.88 0.21
C ASN A 224 4.60 -11.52 0.39
N THR A 225 3.96 -10.49 -0.15
CA THR A 225 4.35 -9.10 -0.10
C THR A 225 3.15 -8.36 0.42
N SER A 226 3.16 -8.06 1.71
CA SER A 226 2.09 -7.44 2.46
C SER A 226 2.58 -6.13 3.07
N ASN A 227 1.63 -5.31 3.53
CA ASN A 227 1.90 -4.05 4.22
C ASN A 227 2.71 -3.04 3.39
N THR A 228 2.55 -3.05 2.06
CA THR A 228 3.28 -2.12 1.19
C THR A 228 2.47 -0.87 0.93
N THR A 229 3.15 0.28 0.85
CA THR A 229 2.51 1.57 0.59
C THR A 229 3.21 2.27 -0.57
N ALA A 230 2.50 2.48 -1.68
CA ALA A 230 2.95 3.24 -2.83
C ALA A 230 2.07 4.49 -3.01
N ILE A 231 2.62 5.68 -2.85
CA ILE A 231 1.90 6.95 -2.97
C ILE A 231 2.64 7.86 -3.94
N GLY A 232 2.00 8.22 -5.05
CA GLY A 232 2.56 9.04 -6.11
C GLY A 232 2.39 8.40 -7.49
N VAL A 233 2.43 9.21 -8.55
CA VAL A 233 2.33 8.71 -9.93
C VAL A 233 3.51 7.78 -10.22
N GLY A 234 3.23 6.52 -10.58
CA GLY A 234 4.26 5.51 -10.85
C GLY A 234 5.08 5.06 -9.62
N ALA A 235 4.65 5.40 -8.39
CA ALA A 235 5.32 4.91 -7.18
C ALA A 235 5.22 3.38 -7.08
N GLN A 236 6.29 2.73 -6.64
CA GLN A 236 6.43 1.28 -6.63
C GLN A 236 6.95 0.82 -5.27
N ALA A 237 6.11 0.09 -4.54
CA ALA A 237 6.46 -0.48 -3.24
C ALA A 237 6.27 -1.99 -3.26
N GLY A 238 7.37 -2.73 -3.12
CA GLY A 238 7.36 -4.19 -3.13
C GLY A 238 6.76 -4.81 -4.40
N SER A 239 6.89 -4.14 -5.55
CA SER A 239 6.16 -4.50 -6.77
C SER A 239 6.87 -5.47 -7.71
N THR A 240 8.14 -5.82 -7.42
CA THR A 240 9.06 -6.43 -8.40
C THR A 240 9.46 -7.89 -8.10
N ALA A 241 9.19 -8.40 -6.91
CA ALA A 241 9.71 -9.66 -6.37
C ALA A 241 8.96 -10.12 -5.10
N ASP A 242 9.04 -11.43 -4.82
CA ASP A 242 8.55 -12.06 -3.59
C ASP A 242 9.24 -11.50 -2.34
N GLY A 243 8.50 -11.38 -1.23
CA GLY A 243 9.06 -11.13 0.10
C GLY A 243 9.41 -9.68 0.41
N GLN A 244 9.04 -8.73 -0.46
CA GLN A 244 9.29 -7.29 -0.27
C GLN A 244 8.29 -6.62 0.69
N ASN A 245 7.99 -7.30 1.80
CA ASN A 245 7.04 -6.85 2.79
C ASN A 245 7.43 -5.50 3.41
N ASN A 246 6.43 -4.74 3.87
CA ASN A 246 6.60 -3.48 4.59
C ASN A 246 7.36 -2.39 3.79
N ALA A 247 7.43 -2.53 2.46
CA ALA A 247 8.04 -1.54 1.58
C ALA A 247 7.18 -0.27 1.53
N THR A 248 7.80 0.90 1.62
CA THR A 248 7.12 2.20 1.53
C THR A 248 7.78 3.07 0.47
N ALA A 249 7.01 3.46 -0.55
CA ALA A 249 7.43 4.38 -1.60
C ALA A 249 6.49 5.60 -1.64
N LEU A 250 7.00 6.79 -1.33
CA LEU A 250 6.25 8.05 -1.32
C LEU A 250 6.93 9.07 -2.25
N GLY A 251 6.31 9.37 -3.38
CA GLY A 251 6.79 10.31 -4.38
C GLY A 251 6.58 9.80 -5.81
N GLN A 252 6.52 10.70 -6.79
CA GLN A 252 6.44 10.32 -8.20
C GLN A 252 7.65 9.43 -8.56
N ALA A 253 7.39 8.24 -9.11
CA ALA A 253 8.40 7.22 -9.42
C ALA A 253 9.33 6.82 -8.27
N ALA A 254 8.93 7.01 -7.00
CA ALA A 254 9.66 6.45 -5.86
C ALA A 254 9.62 4.91 -5.91
N GLN A 255 10.72 4.26 -5.53
CA GLN A 255 10.90 2.81 -5.64
C GLN A 255 11.45 2.22 -4.35
N ALA A 256 10.66 1.40 -3.68
CA ALA A 256 11.07 0.59 -2.54
C ALA A 256 11.06 -0.89 -2.95
N ASN A 257 12.24 -1.40 -3.29
CA ASN A 257 12.45 -2.67 -4.01
C ASN A 257 12.98 -3.80 -3.12
N ALA A 258 12.71 -3.77 -1.81
CA ALA A 258 13.12 -4.83 -0.90
C ALA A 258 12.29 -4.87 0.39
N LEU A 259 12.49 -5.92 1.20
CA LEU A 259 11.93 -6.06 2.54
C LEU A 259 12.29 -4.85 3.42
N ASN A 260 11.29 -4.22 4.03
CA ASN A 260 11.43 -3.04 4.89
C ASN A 260 12.12 -1.85 4.21
N ALA A 261 12.13 -1.80 2.87
CA ALA A 261 12.72 -0.69 2.14
C ALA A 261 11.83 0.56 2.23
N THR A 262 12.43 1.72 2.40
CA THR A 262 11.71 3.01 2.46
C THR A 262 12.31 3.99 1.46
N ALA A 263 11.50 4.50 0.53
CA ALA A 263 11.89 5.50 -0.46
C ALA A 263 10.95 6.70 -0.39
N LEU A 264 11.47 7.85 0.06
CA LEU A 264 10.71 9.09 0.27
C LEU A 264 11.28 10.20 -0.61
N GLY A 265 10.58 10.55 -1.68
CA GLY A 265 10.97 11.61 -2.63
C GLY A 265 10.75 11.19 -4.08
N GLN A 266 10.64 12.18 -4.98
CA GLN A 266 10.52 11.93 -6.42
C GLN A 266 11.75 11.15 -6.90
N GLY A 267 11.53 9.99 -7.52
CA GLY A 267 12.60 9.11 -8.01
C GLY A 267 13.55 8.58 -6.92
N ALA A 268 13.19 8.65 -5.64
CA ALA A 268 13.98 8.01 -4.57
C ALA A 268 13.97 6.49 -4.74
N VAL A 269 15.10 5.83 -4.47
CA VAL A 269 15.27 4.39 -4.70
C VAL A 269 15.92 3.71 -3.48
N ALA A 270 15.26 2.72 -2.91
CA ALA A 270 15.77 1.86 -1.86
C ALA A 270 15.76 0.39 -2.33
N ASN A 271 16.94 -0.16 -2.65
CA ASN A 271 17.06 -1.42 -3.39
C ASN A 271 17.29 -2.67 -2.55
N PHE A 272 17.65 -2.52 -1.27
CA PHE A 272 18.07 -3.64 -0.43
C PHE A 272 17.30 -3.67 0.89
N ALA A 273 17.36 -4.81 1.57
CA ALA A 273 16.63 -5.01 2.82
C ALA A 273 17.01 -3.96 3.87
N GLY A 274 15.99 -3.32 4.46
CA GLY A 274 16.16 -2.24 5.44
C GLY A 274 16.78 -0.95 4.88
N ALA A 275 16.97 -0.83 3.56
CA ALA A 275 17.50 0.38 2.96
C ALA A 275 16.48 1.52 3.04
N THR A 276 16.96 2.73 3.34
CA THR A 276 16.12 3.93 3.45
C THR A 276 16.70 5.07 2.59
N ALA A 277 15.96 5.54 1.60
CA ALA A 277 16.31 6.68 0.76
C ALA A 277 15.35 7.84 1.02
N ILE A 278 15.87 9.00 1.40
CA ILE A 278 15.09 10.20 1.73
C ILE A 278 15.63 11.38 0.92
N GLY A 279 14.86 11.85 -0.06
CA GLY A 279 15.21 12.97 -0.94
C GLY A 279 14.96 12.64 -2.41
N GLN A 280 14.77 13.68 -3.22
CA GLN A 280 14.63 13.53 -4.67
C GLN A 280 15.86 12.82 -5.26
N GLY A 281 15.65 11.72 -5.98
CA GLY A 281 16.74 10.93 -6.58
C GLY A 281 17.74 10.34 -5.57
N ALA A 282 17.43 10.27 -4.27
CA ALA A 282 18.27 9.60 -3.29
C ALA A 282 18.31 8.09 -3.57
N ILE A 283 19.47 7.45 -3.43
CA ILE A 283 19.68 6.04 -3.75
C ILE A 283 20.33 5.33 -2.56
N ALA A 284 19.58 4.45 -1.89
CA ALA A 284 20.10 3.53 -0.87
C ALA A 284 20.30 2.14 -1.50
N ASN A 285 21.56 1.83 -1.83
CA ASN A 285 21.97 0.69 -2.64
C ASN A 285 22.83 -0.32 -1.86
N ALA A 286 22.59 -0.45 -0.56
CA ALA A 286 23.17 -1.50 0.28
C ALA A 286 22.21 -1.91 1.42
N ILE A 287 22.43 -3.10 1.98
CA ILE A 287 21.63 -3.63 3.10
C ILE A 287 21.75 -2.69 4.31
N ASN A 288 20.60 -2.37 4.92
CA ASN A 288 20.53 -1.52 6.12
C ASN A 288 21.27 -0.17 5.96
N SER A 289 21.27 0.38 4.74
CA SER A 289 21.89 1.67 4.43
C SER A 289 20.85 2.79 4.39
N VAL A 290 21.27 4.01 4.70
CA VAL A 290 20.41 5.19 4.67
C VAL A 290 21.04 6.27 3.78
N ALA A 291 20.33 6.72 2.75
CA ALA A 291 20.72 7.86 1.93
C ALA A 291 19.82 9.06 2.28
N ILE A 292 20.40 10.17 2.77
CA ILE A 292 19.67 11.36 3.21
C ILE A 292 20.07 12.56 2.35
N GLY A 293 19.09 13.19 1.70
CA GLY A 293 19.26 14.36 0.85
C GLY A 293 19.12 14.05 -0.64
N GLN A 294 18.86 15.10 -1.42
CA GLN A 294 18.70 15.03 -2.87
C GLN A 294 19.97 14.44 -3.53
N GLY A 295 19.81 13.42 -4.37
CA GLY A 295 20.92 12.76 -5.06
C GLY A 295 21.94 12.05 -4.16
N SER A 296 21.66 11.87 -2.87
CA SER A 296 22.56 11.14 -1.96
C SER A 296 22.64 9.67 -2.33
N ILE A 297 23.82 9.06 -2.18
CA ILE A 297 24.07 7.65 -2.52
C ILE A 297 24.66 6.96 -1.30
N ALA A 298 23.97 5.94 -0.79
CA ALA A 298 24.49 5.03 0.24
C ALA A 298 24.77 3.66 -0.39
N SER A 299 26.04 3.33 -0.62
CA SER A 299 26.48 2.12 -1.32
C SER A 299 27.20 1.10 -0.43
N GLN A 300 27.25 1.34 0.88
CA GLN A 300 27.90 0.46 1.85
C GLN A 300 26.89 -0.03 2.90
N PRO A 301 26.94 -1.31 3.32
CA PRO A 301 26.02 -1.83 4.33
C PRO A 301 26.18 -1.12 5.67
N ASN A 302 25.09 -0.93 6.41
CA ASN A 302 25.09 -0.34 7.76
C ASN A 302 25.70 1.08 7.81
N THR A 303 25.49 1.89 6.77
CA THR A 303 25.99 3.28 6.73
C THR A 303 24.87 4.28 6.49
N VAL A 304 25.09 5.51 6.95
CA VAL A 304 24.28 6.68 6.58
C VAL A 304 25.11 7.57 5.67
N SER A 305 24.67 7.78 4.44
CA SER A 305 25.25 8.74 3.52
C SER A 305 24.42 10.02 3.47
N VAL A 306 25.07 11.16 3.63
CA VAL A 306 24.45 12.49 3.50
C VAL A 306 24.76 13.16 2.16
N GLY A 307 25.36 12.44 1.21
CA GLY A 307 25.78 12.99 -0.07
C GLY A 307 26.20 11.91 -1.07
N ALA A 308 27.05 12.29 -2.02
CA ALA A 308 27.68 11.39 -2.98
C ALA A 308 29.14 11.86 -3.20
N PRO A 309 30.02 11.05 -3.81
CA PRO A 309 31.38 11.47 -4.13
C PRO A 309 31.40 12.79 -4.93
N GLY A 310 32.09 13.81 -4.41
CA GLY A 310 32.15 15.15 -5.00
C GLY A 310 30.90 16.03 -4.75
N ALA A 311 29.91 15.51 -4.03
CA ALA A 311 28.68 16.19 -3.61
C ALA A 311 28.42 15.94 -2.12
N GLU A 312 29.47 16.06 -1.30
CA GLU A 312 29.41 15.89 0.14
C GLU A 312 28.60 17.02 0.79
N ARG A 313 28.02 16.72 1.95
CA ARG A 313 27.31 17.71 2.78
C ARG A 313 27.98 17.83 4.12
N ARG A 314 28.00 19.06 4.66
CA ARG A 314 28.36 19.29 6.06
C ARG A 314 27.20 18.86 6.95
N VAL A 315 27.53 18.25 8.07
CA VAL A 315 26.60 18.05 9.18
C VAL A 315 26.85 19.17 10.19
N THR A 316 25.90 20.09 10.33
CA THR A 316 26.03 21.28 11.17
C THR A 316 25.25 21.13 12.47
N ASN A 317 25.57 21.95 13.48
CA ASN A 317 24.92 21.92 14.81
C ASN A 317 25.12 20.58 15.57
N VAL A 318 26.31 20.00 15.44
CA VAL A 318 26.71 18.77 16.15
C VAL A 318 27.30 19.16 17.50
N ALA A 319 26.62 18.77 18.58
CA ALA A 319 27.14 18.90 19.94
C ALA A 319 28.43 18.07 20.14
N ALA A 320 29.22 18.40 21.16
CA ALA A 320 30.42 17.64 21.46
C ALA A 320 30.05 16.21 21.89
N GLY A 321 30.70 15.20 21.28
CA GLY A 321 30.50 13.80 21.61
C GLY A 321 31.05 13.47 23.01
N VAL A 322 30.38 12.56 23.70
CA VAL A 322 30.74 12.15 25.08
C VAL A 322 31.11 10.67 25.11
N ASN A 323 30.32 9.83 24.47
CA ASN A 323 30.54 8.39 24.42
C ASN A 323 31.48 7.99 23.28
N PRO A 324 32.09 6.79 23.33
CA PRO A 324 33.01 6.31 22.29
C PRO A 324 32.42 6.22 20.87
N THR A 325 31.09 6.21 20.72
CA THR A 325 30.38 6.09 19.44
C THR A 325 29.69 7.38 19.00
N ASP A 326 29.89 8.48 19.72
CA ASP A 326 29.33 9.77 19.34
C ASP A 326 30.16 10.43 18.23
N ALA A 327 29.52 11.25 17.40
CA ALA A 327 30.23 12.04 16.41
C ALA A 327 31.08 13.13 17.09
N VAL A 328 32.30 13.34 16.58
CA VAL A 328 33.21 14.41 17.03
C VAL A 328 32.90 15.68 16.23
N ASN A 329 32.77 16.82 16.92
CA ASN A 329 32.65 18.12 16.25
C ASN A 329 34.02 18.83 16.09
N VAL A 330 34.05 19.92 15.31
CA VAL A 330 35.31 20.64 15.01
C VAL A 330 35.96 21.22 16.29
N GLY A 331 35.17 21.65 17.28
CA GLY A 331 35.73 22.19 18.54
C GLY A 331 36.50 21.15 19.36
N GLN A 332 36.05 19.89 19.38
CA GLN A 332 36.79 18.79 20.01
C GLN A 332 38.07 18.45 19.24
N LEU A 333 38.02 18.45 17.90
CA LEU A 333 39.18 18.22 17.05
C LEU A 333 40.24 19.32 17.25
N GLU A 334 39.82 20.58 17.24
CA GLU A 334 40.68 21.74 17.50
C GLU A 334 41.29 21.69 18.91
N SER A 335 40.53 21.28 19.94
CA SER A 335 41.07 21.09 21.29
C SER A 335 42.09 19.96 21.38
N ALA A 336 41.91 18.87 20.63
CA ALA A 336 42.86 17.77 20.57
C ALA A 336 44.16 18.16 19.84
N LEU A 337 44.05 18.99 18.80
CA LEU A 337 45.18 19.53 18.03
C LEU A 337 45.94 20.61 18.81
N ALA A 338 45.22 21.53 19.47
CA ALA A 338 45.80 22.60 20.30
C ALA A 338 46.40 22.05 21.61
N GLY A 339 45.93 20.89 22.07
CA GLY A 339 46.35 20.22 23.31
C GLY A 339 47.27 19.01 23.14
N GLY A 340 47.91 18.79 21.98
CA GLY A 340 48.79 17.63 21.77
C GLY A 340 50.01 17.62 22.71
N PRO A 341 50.14 16.60 23.58
CA PRO A 341 51.37 15.80 23.58
C PRO A 341 51.12 14.29 23.68
N VAL A 342 52.15 13.51 23.38
CA VAL A 342 52.23 12.06 23.58
C VAL A 342 51.62 11.63 24.94
N VAL A 343 50.51 10.86 24.86
CA VAL A 343 49.86 10.03 25.90
C VAL A 343 49.18 10.76 27.08
N GLY A 344 48.00 10.25 27.44
CA GLY A 344 47.03 10.83 28.37
C GLY A 344 47.55 11.25 29.75
N GLY A 345 46.89 12.29 30.28
CA GLY A 345 46.96 12.71 31.69
C GLY A 345 48.20 13.54 32.04
N GLY A 346 48.07 14.87 31.98
CA GLY A 346 49.11 15.79 32.47
C GLY A 346 50.22 16.06 31.45
N GLY A 347 49.89 16.75 30.37
CA GLY A 347 50.80 17.02 29.26
C GLY A 347 52.08 17.75 29.68
N VAL A 348 53.21 17.19 29.27
CA VAL A 348 54.53 17.82 29.27
C VAL A 348 54.44 19.08 28.40
N THR A 349 54.32 20.26 29.02
CA THR A 349 54.26 21.53 28.29
C THR A 349 55.63 21.84 27.66
N PRO A 350 55.73 22.67 26.61
CA PRO A 350 57.01 23.18 26.13
C PRO A 350 57.86 23.81 27.25
N ALA A 351 57.21 24.37 28.28
CA ALA A 351 57.86 24.85 29.49
C ALA A 351 58.43 23.72 30.36
N ALA A 352 57.72 22.60 30.51
CA ALA A 352 58.24 21.41 31.19
C ALA A 352 59.42 20.78 30.43
N ILE A 353 59.36 20.74 29.09
CA ILE A 353 60.47 20.29 28.23
C ILE A 353 61.68 21.21 28.40
N THR A 354 61.48 22.53 28.33
CA THR A 354 62.54 23.53 28.54
C THR A 354 63.12 23.43 29.96
N GLY A 355 62.27 23.20 30.95
CA GLY A 355 62.68 22.96 32.34
C GLY A 355 63.57 21.73 32.48
N LEU A 356 63.19 20.60 31.89
CA LEU A 356 64.02 19.39 31.84
C LEU A 356 65.33 19.63 31.06
N GLN A 357 65.28 20.36 29.95
CA GLN A 357 66.47 20.70 29.15
C GLN A 357 67.49 21.46 30.00
N ASN A 358 67.02 22.43 30.80
CA ASN A 358 67.85 23.21 31.70
C ASN A 358 68.41 22.34 32.84
N GLN A 359 67.62 21.42 33.39
CA GLN A 359 68.08 20.45 34.38
C GLN A 359 69.16 19.51 33.81
N ILE A 360 68.97 19.01 32.58
CA ILE A 360 69.96 18.17 31.86
C ILE A 360 71.24 18.95 31.62
N ASN A 361 71.16 20.19 31.16
CA ASN A 361 72.31 21.07 30.96
C ASN A 361 73.06 21.34 32.28
N GLY A 362 72.31 21.54 33.37
CA GLY A 362 72.85 21.69 34.72
C GLY A 362 73.58 20.43 35.19
N LEU A 363 72.99 19.26 34.99
CA LEU A 363 73.61 17.97 35.31
C LEU A 363 74.87 17.73 34.48
N ALA A 364 74.84 18.00 33.17
CA ALA A 364 76.00 17.87 32.29
C ALA A 364 77.15 18.82 32.70
N ALA A 365 76.82 20.01 33.21
CA ALA A 365 77.82 20.92 33.79
C ALA A 365 78.39 20.36 35.12
N LEU A 366 77.55 19.79 35.98
CA LEU A 366 77.99 19.17 37.23
C LEU A 366 78.91 17.97 36.99
N THR A 367 78.55 17.08 36.05
CA THR A 367 79.39 15.92 35.69
C THR A 367 80.76 16.34 35.16
N ARG A 368 80.84 17.44 34.40
CA ARG A 368 82.13 18.00 33.93
C ARG A 368 82.99 18.47 35.11
N ARG A 369 82.42 19.20 36.07
CA ARG A 369 83.15 19.64 37.28
C ARG A 369 83.71 18.47 38.08
N PHE A 370 82.90 17.45 38.36
CA PHE A 370 83.39 16.26 39.07
C PHE A 370 84.54 15.55 38.33
N ARG A 371 84.47 15.49 36.98
CA ARG A 371 85.56 14.92 36.18
C ARG A 371 86.85 15.75 36.29
N ASP A 372 86.74 17.07 36.23
CA ASP A 372 87.90 17.96 36.32
C ASP A 372 88.52 17.93 37.73
N GLU A 373 87.69 17.96 38.78
CA GLU A 373 88.12 17.82 40.18
C GLU A 373 88.79 16.46 40.44
N SER A 374 88.24 15.37 39.92
CA SER A 374 88.85 14.04 40.01
C SER A 374 90.22 14.00 39.32
N ARG A 375 90.37 14.61 38.13
CA ARG A 375 91.66 14.71 37.44
C ARG A 375 92.68 15.55 38.22
N GLN A 376 92.24 16.66 38.82
CA GLN A 376 93.08 17.49 39.69
C GLN A 376 93.51 16.72 40.95
N GLY A 377 92.61 15.97 41.58
CA GLY A 377 92.92 15.13 42.74
C GLY A 377 93.92 14.00 42.41
N VAL A 378 93.77 13.33 41.27
CA VAL A 378 94.73 12.33 40.79
C VAL A 378 96.09 12.98 40.50
N ALA A 379 96.12 14.14 39.85
CA ALA A 379 97.37 14.87 39.59
C ALA A 379 98.06 15.32 40.89
N ALA A 380 97.30 15.79 41.88
CA ALA A 380 97.82 16.15 43.19
C ALA A 380 98.37 14.94 43.97
N ALA A 381 97.67 13.80 43.93
CA ALA A 381 98.14 12.56 44.55
C ALA A 381 99.40 12.00 43.87
N VAL A 382 99.48 12.06 42.54
CA VAL A 382 100.68 11.69 41.78
C VAL A 382 101.85 12.64 42.10
N ALA A 383 101.58 13.95 42.24
CA ALA A 383 102.60 14.93 42.63
C ALA A 383 103.12 14.69 44.07
N MET A 384 102.26 14.30 45.02
CA MET A 384 102.67 13.95 46.38
C MET A 384 103.44 12.62 46.47
N GLY A 385 103.15 11.64 45.60
CA GLY A 385 103.93 10.40 45.49
C GLY A 385 105.35 10.61 44.93
N SER A 386 105.62 11.76 44.31
CA SER A 386 106.94 12.16 43.80
C SER A 386 107.70 13.16 44.69
N ALA A 387 107.15 13.50 45.86
CA ALA A 387 107.85 14.34 46.83
C ALA A 387 109.05 13.55 47.43
N PRO A 388 110.25 14.14 47.55
CA PRO A 388 111.41 13.45 48.12
C PRO A 388 111.11 13.06 49.57
N MET A 389 111.25 11.78 49.94
CA MET A 389 111.21 11.39 51.35
C MET A 389 112.37 12.08 52.08
N PRO A 390 112.11 12.86 53.15
CA PRO A 390 113.18 13.51 53.89
C PRO A 390 114.03 12.44 54.59
N SER A 391 115.34 12.56 54.40
CA SER A 391 116.40 11.80 55.07
C SER A 391 116.48 12.06 56.56
#